data_AF-A0A9X7K157-F1
#
_entry.id   AF-A0A9X7K157-F1
#
_cell.length_a   1.000
_cell.length_b   1.000
_cell.length_c   1.000
_cell.angle_alpha   90.00
_cell.angle_beta   90.00
_cell.angle_gamma   90.00
#
_symmetry.space_group_name_H-M   'P 1'
#
loop_
_entity.id
_entity.type
_entity.pdbx_description
1 polymer ?
#
loop_
_entity_poly.entity_id
_entity_poly.type
_entity_poly.pdbx_seq_one_letter_code
_entity_poly.pdbx_strand_id
1 'polypeptide(L)' 'MKKDSLIKALKEEVKRSNPITFPICVDSFTNLWQYEFGSLDDLPPEVERLISYRIMELGLMDDDEI' A
#
# COMPACT_ATOMS: atom_id res chain seq x y z
N MET A 1 -9.09 14.34 -7.44
CA MET A 1 -10.33 13.84 -6.78
C MET A 1 -10.34 12.31 -6.62
N LYS A 2 -10.41 11.49 -7.68
CA LYS A 2 -10.42 10.01 -7.51
C LYS A 2 -9.12 9.45 -6.92
N LYS A 3 -7.96 9.85 -7.48
CA LYS A 3 -6.63 9.44 -6.97
C LYS A 3 -6.45 9.82 -5.49
N ASP A 4 -6.69 11.09 -5.16
CA ASP A 4 -6.55 11.59 -3.78
C ASP A 4 -7.45 10.86 -2.78
N SER A 5 -8.68 10.50 -3.18
CA SER A 5 -9.59 9.73 -2.34
C SER A 5 -9.09 8.30 -2.09
N LEU A 6 -8.58 7.61 -3.13
CA LEU A 6 -7.99 6.28 -2.99
C LEU A 6 -6.75 6.29 -2.09
N ILE A 7 -5.88 7.29 -2.27
CA ILE A 7 -4.67 7.46 -1.45
C ILE A 7 -5.05 7.76 0.00
N LYS A 8 -6.07 8.59 0.22
CA LYS A 8 -6.58 8.87 1.57
C LYS A 8 -7.16 7.62 2.23
N ALA A 9 -7.91 6.80 1.48
CA ALA A 9 -8.44 5.54 1.99
C ALA A 9 -7.31 4.58 2.38
N LEU A 10 -6.31 4.39 1.50
CA LEU A 10 -5.12 3.59 1.79
C LEU A 10 -4.42 4.07 3.07
N LYS A 11 -4.16 5.38 3.19
CA LYS A 11 -3.52 5.97 4.39
C LYS A 11 -4.28 5.62 5.69
N GLU A 12 -5.60 5.55 5.64
CA GLU A 12 -6.42 5.23 6.81
C GLU A 12 -6.49 3.72 7.11
N GLU A 13 -6.50 2.88 6.09
CA GLU A 13 -6.49 1.42 6.26
C GLU A 13 -5.12 0.91 6.72
N VAL A 14 -4.04 1.41 6.12
CA VAL A 14 -2.66 1.06 6.49
C VAL A 14 -2.40 1.34 7.97
N LYS A 15 -2.83 2.48 8.50
CA LYS A 15 -2.71 2.82 9.93
C LYS A 15 -3.38 1.82 10.87
N ARG A 16 -4.49 1.20 10.43
CA ARG A 16 -5.30 0.27 11.23
C ARG A 16 -4.92 -1.20 11.00
N SER A 17 -4.16 -1.45 9.94
CA SER A 17 -3.72 -2.79 9.56
C SER A 17 -2.70 -3.35 10.55
N ASN A 18 -2.63 -4.67 10.64
CA ASN A 18 -1.63 -5.43 11.39
C ASN A 18 -0.86 -6.35 10.41
N PRO A 19 0.12 -7.15 10.85
CA PRO A 19 0.90 -7.98 9.94
C PRO A 19 0.06 -8.91 9.04
N ILE A 20 -1.11 -9.36 9.53
CA ILE A 20 -2.02 -10.26 8.80
C ILE A 20 -2.87 -9.47 7.79
N THR A 21 -3.37 -8.29 8.18
CA THR A 21 -4.32 -7.52 7.35
C THR A 21 -3.66 -6.51 6.43
N PHE A 22 -2.39 -6.18 6.65
CA PHE A 22 -1.65 -5.21 5.83
C PHE A 22 -1.47 -5.67 4.38
N PRO A 23 -1.04 -6.92 4.08
CA PRO A 23 -0.93 -7.38 2.70
C PRO A 23 -2.27 -7.28 1.94
N ILE A 24 -3.38 -7.65 2.60
CA ILE A 24 -4.73 -7.58 2.04
C ILE A 24 -5.12 -6.14 1.69
N CYS A 25 -4.77 -5.18 2.56
CA CYS A 25 -5.00 -3.75 2.30
C CYS A 25 -4.23 -3.26 1.07
N VAL A 26 -2.95 -3.64 0.94
CA VAL A 26 -2.11 -3.29 -0.21
C VAL A 26 -2.67 -3.90 -1.49
N ASP A 27 -3.02 -5.19 -1.48
CA ASP A 27 -3.61 -5.89 -2.63
C ASP A 27 -4.94 -5.27 -3.08
N SER A 28 -5.81 -4.93 -2.12
CA SER A 28 -7.08 -4.25 -2.41
C SER A 28 -6.84 -2.92 -3.12
N PHE A 29 -5.91 -2.12 -2.60
CA PHE A 29 -5.55 -0.83 -3.18
C PHE A 29 -4.93 -0.96 -4.57
N THR A 30 -3.96 -1.86 -4.78
CA THR A 30 -3.29 -2.03 -6.08
C THR A 30 -4.28 -2.53 -7.14
N ASN A 31 -5.16 -3.45 -6.79
CA ASN A 31 -6.23 -3.92 -7.69
C ASN A 31 -7.18 -2.79 -8.08
N LEU A 32 -7.65 -1.98 -7.12
CA LEU A 32 -8.51 -0.84 -7.40
C LEU A 32 -7.82 0.23 -8.24
N TRP A 33 -6.54 0.52 -7.93
CA TRP A 33 -5.74 1.48 -8.68
C TRP A 33 -5.56 1.04 -10.12
N GLN A 34 -5.14 -0.22 -10.34
CA GLN A 34 -4.93 -0.75 -11.67
C GLN A 34 -6.24 -0.84 -12.46
N TYR A 35 -7.36 -1.15 -11.82
CA TYR A 35 -8.68 -1.10 -12.46
C TYR A 35 -9.08 0.30 -12.91
N GLU A 36 -8.87 1.33 -12.07
CA GLU A 36 -9.27 2.71 -12.38
C GLU A 36 -8.29 3.44 -13.31
N PHE A 37 -6.99 3.11 -13.27
CA PHE A 37 -5.93 3.88 -13.96
C PHE A 37 -5.10 3.06 -14.94
N GLY A 38 -5.29 1.73 -15.03
CA GLY A 38 -4.68 0.85 -16.01
C GLY A 38 -3.23 0.44 -15.74
N SER A 39 -2.51 1.12 -14.83
CA SER A 39 -1.12 0.81 -14.47
C SER A 39 -0.79 1.23 -13.04
N LEU A 40 0.20 0.57 -12.44
CA LEU A 40 0.84 0.94 -11.18
C LEU A 40 2.04 1.89 -11.37
N ASP A 41 2.53 2.09 -12.61
CA ASP A 41 3.71 2.93 -12.91
C ASP A 41 3.50 4.41 -12.52
N ASP A 42 2.24 4.85 -12.49
CA ASP A 42 1.84 6.21 -12.12
C ASP A 42 1.51 6.35 -10.63
N LEU A 43 1.93 5.39 -9.78
CA LEU A 43 1.74 5.49 -8.35
C LEU A 43 2.53 6.69 -7.79
N PRO A 44 1.90 7.55 -6.98
CA PRO A 44 2.61 8.63 -6.34
C PRO A 44 3.70 8.07 -5.42
N PRO A 45 4.91 8.63 -5.42
CA PRO A 45 6.01 8.16 -4.56
C PRO A 45 5.68 8.14 -3.06
N GLU A 46 4.67 8.91 -2.62
CA GLU A 46 4.20 8.86 -1.23
C GLU A 46 3.48 7.55 -0.87
N VAL A 47 2.85 6.89 -1.84
CA VAL A 47 2.19 5.59 -1.64
C VAL A 47 3.24 4.51 -1.44
N GLU A 48 4.25 4.47 -2.31
CA GLU A 48 5.37 3.54 -2.19
C GLU A 48 6.06 3.68 -0.82
N ARG A 49 6.42 4.92 -0.44
CA ARG A 49 7.04 5.19 0.86
C ARG A 49 6.16 4.76 2.04
N LEU A 50 4.84 4.99 1.96
CA LEU A 50 3.91 4.57 3.01
C LEU A 50 3.90 3.05 3.18
N ILE A 51 3.85 2.31 2.07
CA ILE A 51 3.85 0.84 2.07
C ILE A 51 5.18 0.32 2.62
N SER A 52 6.31 0.81 2.10
CA SER A 52 7.65 0.39 2.56
C SER A 52 7.86 0.66 4.04
N TYR A 53 7.48 1.85 4.53
CA TYR A 53 7.58 2.18 5.96
C TYR A 53 6.75 1.21 6.81
N ARG A 54 5.53 0.89 6.37
CA ARG A 54 4.67 -0.02 7.13
C ARG A 54 5.19 -1.45 7.13
N ILE A 55 5.78 -1.92 6.04
CA ILE A 55 6.47 -3.23 5.98
C ILE A 55 7.56 -3.31 7.05
N MET A 56 8.40 -2.27 7.15
CA MET A 56 9.46 -2.19 8.16
C MET A 56 8.88 -2.18 9.58
N GLU A 57 7.87 -1.34 9.83
CA GLU A 57 7.25 -1.20 11.17
C GLU A 57 6.59 -2.51 11.65
N LEU A 58 6.01 -3.28 10.73
CA LEU A 58 5.35 -4.54 11.04
C LEU A 58 6.30 -5.75 11.07
N GLY A 59 7.59 -5.55 10.78
CA GLY A 59 8.57 -6.65 10.70
C GLY A 59 8.24 -7.65 9.60
N LEU A 60 7.69 -7.17 8.47
CA LEU A 60 7.31 -7.98 7.30
C LEU A 60 8.41 -8.04 6.24
N MET A 61 9.62 -7.58 6.56
CA MET A 61 10.77 -7.81 5.69
C MET A 61 11.20 -9.26 5.87
N ASP A 62 11.27 -10.02 4.79
CA ASP A 62 11.86 -11.35 4.84
C ASP A 62 13.35 -11.22 5.17
N ASP A 63 13.84 -12.00 6.15
CA ASP A 63 15.25 -12.03 6.55
C ASP A 63 16.15 -12.76 5.52
N ASP A 64 15.62 -13.14 4.36
CA ASP A 64 16.28 -14.00 3.36
C ASP A 64 16.97 -13.19 2.25
N GLU A 65 17.90 -12.30 2.59
CA GLU A 65 19.00 -11.86 1.71
C GLU A 65 20.30 -11.63 2.51
N ILE A 66 21.04 -12.71 2.77
CA ILE A 66 22.49 -12.69 3.10
C ILE A 66 23.23 -13.57 2.08
#